data_AF-A0A6L4ZZ91-F1
#
_entry.id   AF-A0A6L4ZZ91-F1
#
_cell.length_a   1.000
_cell.length_b   1.000
_cell.length_c   1.000
_cell.angle_alpha   90.00
_cell.angle_beta   90.00
_cell.angle_gamma   90.00
#
_symmetry.space_group_name_H-M   'P 1'
#
loop_
_entity.id
_entity.type
_entity.pdbx_description
1 polymer ?
#
loop_
_entity_poly.entity_id
_entity_poly.type
_entity_poly.pdbx_seq_one_letter_code
_entity_poly.pdbx_strand_id
1 'polypeptide(L)'
;MTKITLNDFKESYFYKNELIRLCREYHLPVYGTKAELSHYVYLYLSGVPAEKIKAYRTSPTKPSLKADEITLKTKLVGSGFTFNNEARKFFADYFNSDHFSFKKEMAVIKRQAETNNNTNMTVGDLIKQSQKLQNDSTQRVHILAKTSEEATYQWNNFVKDFCHSSESYSFNDKLKVAALLWKHVKHSKQPKRYSHDLVKIFSEEISQFRK
;
A
#
# COMPACT_ATOMS: atom_id res chain seq x y z
N MET A 1 -8.02 25.02 -11.87
CA MET A 1 -7.11 23.99 -12.42
C MET A 1 -7.90 23.16 -13.41
N THR A 2 -7.29 22.74 -14.52
CA THR A 2 -7.91 21.86 -15.52
C THR A 2 -8.39 20.58 -14.85
N LYS A 3 -9.70 20.31 -14.90
CA LYS A 3 -10.27 19.08 -14.35
C LYS A 3 -9.65 17.88 -15.09
N ILE A 4 -9.06 16.96 -14.34
CA ILE A 4 -8.57 15.69 -14.90
C ILE A 4 -9.75 14.91 -15.49
N THR A 5 -9.59 14.34 -16.68
CA THR A 5 -10.63 13.46 -17.24
C THR A 5 -10.53 12.05 -16.63
N LEU A 6 -11.60 11.27 -16.73
CA LEU A 6 -11.56 9.86 -16.33
C LEU A 6 -10.47 9.06 -17.08
N ASN A 7 -10.23 9.39 -18.35
CA ASN A 7 -9.22 8.70 -19.15
C ASN A 7 -7.80 9.05 -18.68
N ASP A 8 -7.53 10.35 -18.46
CA ASP A 8 -6.24 10.81 -17.93
C ASP A 8 -5.96 10.17 -16.58
N PHE A 9 -6.98 10.06 -15.72
CA PHE A 9 -6.85 9.42 -14.42
C PHE A 9 -6.49 7.93 -14.52
N LYS A 10 -7.09 7.20 -15.47
CA LYS A 10 -6.79 5.77 -15.71
C LYS A 10 -5.39 5.52 -16.27
N GLU A 11 -4.89 6.42 -17.12
CA GLU A 11 -3.57 6.30 -17.74
C GLU A 11 -2.43 6.80 -16.83
N SER A 12 -2.75 7.64 -15.83
CA SER A 12 -1.77 8.27 -14.94
C SER A 12 -1.43 7.42 -13.71
N TYR A 13 -0.19 7.53 -13.25
CA TYR A 13 0.23 6.98 -11.96
C TYR A 13 0.18 8.06 -10.88
N PHE A 14 -0.56 7.80 -9.81
CA PHE A 14 -0.65 8.68 -8.65
C PHE A 14 0.03 8.08 -7.40
N TYR A 15 0.80 8.91 -6.72
CA TYR A 15 1.19 8.69 -5.33
C TYR A 15 0.01 8.94 -4.40
N LYS A 16 0.04 8.32 -3.22
CA LYS A 16 -1.03 8.47 -2.21
C LYS A 16 -1.32 9.95 -1.88
N ASN A 17 -0.28 10.77 -1.74
CA ASN A 17 -0.44 12.19 -1.42
C ASN A 17 -1.07 13.00 -2.56
N GLU A 18 -0.84 12.61 -3.82
CA GLU A 18 -1.50 13.21 -4.98
C GLU A 18 -3.00 12.85 -4.97
N LEU A 19 -3.35 11.60 -4.68
CA LEU A 19 -4.74 11.17 -4.51
C LEU A 19 -5.44 11.90 -3.34
N ILE A 20 -4.77 12.09 -2.21
CA ILE A 20 -5.32 12.85 -1.09
C ILE A 20 -5.63 14.30 -1.50
N ARG A 21 -4.74 14.93 -2.29
CA ARG A 21 -4.97 16.29 -2.80
C ARG A 21 -6.21 16.33 -3.72
N LEU A 22 -6.33 15.39 -4.65
CA LEU A 22 -7.51 15.26 -5.51
C LEU A 22 -8.78 15.03 -4.70
N CYS A 23 -8.75 14.14 -3.70
CA CYS A 23 -9.91 13.92 -2.83
C CYS A 23 -10.33 15.21 -2.12
N ARG A 24 -9.40 16.03 -1.63
CA ARG A 24 -9.72 17.33 -1.01
C ARG A 24 -10.37 18.29 -2.00
N GLU A 25 -9.82 18.38 -3.20
CA GLU A 25 -10.33 19.25 -4.27
C GLU A 25 -11.76 18.87 -4.70
N TYR A 26 -12.07 17.57 -4.73
CA TYR A 26 -13.38 17.06 -5.12
C TYR A 26 -14.32 16.81 -3.94
N HIS A 27 -13.97 17.25 -2.73
CA HIS A 27 -14.75 17.05 -1.51
C HIS A 27 -15.08 15.58 -1.20
N LEU A 28 -14.14 14.68 -1.47
CA LEU A 28 -14.22 13.23 -1.26
C LEU A 28 -13.54 12.81 0.05
N PRO A 29 -13.77 11.57 0.53
CA PRO A 29 -13.04 11.03 1.65
C PRO A 29 -11.51 11.04 1.45
N VAL A 30 -10.79 11.51 2.46
CA VAL A 30 -9.32 11.68 2.44
C VAL A 30 -8.55 10.63 3.23
N TYR A 31 -9.27 9.74 3.93
CA TYR A 31 -8.70 8.66 4.71
C TYR A 31 -8.82 7.33 3.96
N GLY A 32 -7.74 6.54 4.00
CA GLY A 32 -7.72 5.21 3.39
C GLY A 32 -6.37 4.78 2.82
N THR A 33 -6.36 3.61 2.18
CA THR A 33 -5.25 3.12 1.35
C THR A 33 -5.19 3.86 0.01
N LYS A 34 -4.08 3.70 -0.72
CA LYS A 34 -3.97 4.21 -2.09
C LYS A 34 -5.11 3.66 -2.98
N ALA A 35 -5.50 2.40 -2.77
CA ALA A 35 -6.58 1.77 -3.54
C ALA A 35 -7.94 2.41 -3.25
N GLU A 36 -8.27 2.61 -1.98
CA GLU A 36 -9.53 3.25 -1.58
C GLU A 36 -9.61 4.69 -2.08
N LEU A 37 -8.55 5.49 -1.90
CA LEU A 37 -8.48 6.86 -2.40
C LEU A 37 -8.62 6.92 -3.93
N SER A 38 -7.94 6.01 -4.64
CA SER A 38 -8.05 5.90 -6.09
C SER A 38 -9.47 5.55 -6.52
N HIS A 39 -10.17 4.71 -5.75
CA HIS A 39 -11.54 4.32 -6.03
C HIS A 39 -12.53 5.47 -5.82
N TYR A 40 -12.36 6.28 -4.78
CA TYR A 40 -13.21 7.47 -4.58
C TYR A 40 -13.11 8.44 -5.75
N VAL A 41 -11.89 8.73 -6.21
CA VAL A 41 -11.66 9.59 -7.38
C VAL A 41 -12.25 8.96 -8.64
N TYR A 42 -12.08 7.65 -8.83
CA TYR A 42 -12.68 6.92 -9.95
C TYR A 42 -14.21 7.05 -9.99
N LEU A 43 -14.90 6.86 -8.85
CA LEU A 43 -16.36 6.98 -8.78
C LEU A 43 -16.81 8.41 -9.14
N TYR A 44 -16.13 9.41 -8.60
CA TYR A 44 -16.42 10.82 -8.88
C TYR A 44 -16.28 11.16 -10.36
N LEU A 45 -15.15 10.79 -10.97
CA LEU A 45 -14.88 11.03 -12.40
C LEU A 45 -15.79 10.19 -13.31
N SER A 46 -16.41 9.14 -12.79
CA SER A 46 -17.41 8.31 -13.48
C SER A 46 -18.84 8.85 -13.32
N GLY A 47 -19.03 9.99 -12.65
CA GLY A 47 -20.31 10.68 -12.52
C GLY A 47 -21.09 10.40 -11.22
N VAL A 48 -20.50 9.69 -10.26
CA VAL A 48 -21.13 9.54 -8.93
C VAL A 48 -21.01 10.86 -8.17
N PRO A 49 -22.13 11.45 -7.67
CA PRO A 49 -22.08 12.67 -6.87
C PRO A 49 -21.20 12.50 -5.62
N ALA A 50 -20.41 13.52 -5.29
CA ALA A 50 -19.44 13.48 -4.19
C ALA A 50 -20.10 13.13 -2.85
N GLU A 51 -21.34 13.60 -2.63
CA GLU A 51 -22.09 13.39 -1.39
C GLU A 51 -22.46 11.91 -1.17
N LYS A 52 -22.57 11.15 -2.27
CA LYS A 52 -22.85 9.70 -2.25
C LYS A 52 -21.60 8.85 -2.05
N ILE A 53 -20.40 9.41 -2.21
CA ILE A 53 -19.14 8.68 -2.04
C ILE A 53 -18.74 8.73 -0.56
N LYS A 54 -18.84 7.58 0.12
CA LYS A 54 -18.51 7.44 1.54
C LYS A 54 -17.20 6.69 1.74
N ALA A 55 -16.54 6.98 2.86
CA ALA A 55 -15.34 6.24 3.25
C ALA A 55 -15.70 4.79 3.57
N TYR A 56 -14.89 3.84 3.11
CA TYR A 56 -15.03 2.43 3.49
C TYR A 56 -14.82 2.18 4.98
N ARG A 57 -14.00 3.01 5.62
CA ARG A 57 -13.54 2.86 7.00
C ARG A 57 -13.40 4.23 7.66
N THR A 58 -13.66 4.29 8.95
CA THR A 58 -13.51 5.51 9.74
C THR A 58 -12.05 5.78 10.09
N SER A 59 -11.69 7.06 10.17
CA SER A 59 -10.40 7.46 10.72
C SER A 59 -10.33 7.07 12.19
N PRO A 60 -9.17 6.63 12.71
CA PRO A 60 -8.97 6.44 14.14
C PRO A 60 -9.32 7.73 14.89
N THR A 61 -10.14 7.60 15.93
CA THR A 61 -10.53 8.71 16.82
C THR A 61 -9.75 8.70 18.13
N LYS A 62 -9.24 7.53 18.52
CA LYS A 62 -8.41 7.34 19.72
C LYS A 62 -6.92 7.50 19.39
N PRO A 63 -6.11 7.96 20.35
CA PRO A 63 -4.66 7.98 20.19
C PRO A 63 -4.12 6.57 19.94
N SER A 64 -2.96 6.51 19.28
CA SER A 64 -2.28 5.23 19.05
C SER A 64 -1.75 4.64 20.35
N LEU A 65 -1.99 3.35 20.56
CA LEU A 65 -1.49 2.62 21.72
C LEU A 65 0.05 2.50 21.71
N LYS A 66 0.63 2.49 22.91
CA LYS A 66 2.01 2.13 23.22
C LYS A 66 2.17 0.61 23.32
N ALA A 67 3.41 0.14 23.23
CA ALA A 67 3.68 -1.31 23.18
C ALA A 67 3.17 -2.06 24.43
N ASP A 68 3.33 -1.45 25.60
CA ASP A 68 2.89 -1.95 26.92
C ASP A 68 1.37 -1.92 27.13
N GLU A 69 0.64 -1.13 26.33
CA GLU A 69 -0.83 -1.09 26.34
C GLU A 69 -1.46 -2.15 25.42
N ILE A 70 -0.66 -2.82 24.58
CA ILE A 70 -1.13 -3.83 23.62
C ILE A 70 -1.11 -5.21 24.29
N THR A 71 -2.23 -5.91 24.19
CA THR A 71 -2.38 -7.29 24.67
C THR A 71 -3.10 -8.12 23.61
N LEU A 72 -3.12 -9.45 23.77
CA LEU A 72 -3.90 -10.32 22.89
C LEU A 72 -5.40 -10.00 22.90
N LYS A 73 -5.92 -9.40 23.98
CA LYS A 73 -7.34 -9.01 24.11
C LYS A 73 -7.65 -7.64 23.51
N THR A 74 -6.63 -6.85 23.17
CA THR A 74 -6.79 -5.51 22.57
C THR A 74 -7.61 -5.62 21.27
N LYS A 75 -8.67 -4.83 21.16
CA LYS A 75 -9.52 -4.82 19.96
C LYS A 75 -8.76 -4.24 18.76
N LEU A 76 -9.00 -4.74 17.56
CA LEU A 76 -8.39 -4.19 16.34
C LEU A 76 -9.05 -2.88 15.89
N VAL A 77 -10.34 -2.73 16.19
CA VAL A 77 -11.18 -1.60 15.79
C VAL A 77 -11.63 -0.85 17.05
N GLY A 78 -11.51 0.47 17.04
CA GLY A 78 -12.01 1.33 18.13
C GLY A 78 -11.18 1.38 19.41
N SER A 79 -10.02 0.71 19.47
CA SER A 79 -9.12 0.73 20.64
C SER A 79 -7.98 1.74 20.57
N GLY A 80 -7.62 2.21 19.36
CA GLY A 80 -6.36 2.93 19.12
C GLY A 80 -5.23 2.03 18.56
N PHE A 81 -5.46 0.73 18.39
CA PHE A 81 -4.49 -0.17 17.77
C PHE A 81 -4.22 0.18 16.29
N THR A 82 -2.95 0.42 15.96
CA THR A 82 -2.49 0.69 14.58
C THR A 82 -1.20 -0.08 14.30
N PHE A 83 -0.94 -0.37 13.01
CA PHE A 83 0.33 -0.98 12.60
C PHE A 83 1.44 0.07 12.54
N ASN A 84 1.95 0.42 13.73
CA ASN A 84 2.99 1.41 13.94
C ASN A 84 4.24 0.77 14.58
N ASN A 85 5.20 1.59 14.99
CA ASN A 85 6.42 1.11 15.65
C ASN A 85 6.16 0.51 17.03
N GLU A 86 5.16 0.99 17.77
CA GLU A 86 4.79 0.46 19.09
C GLU A 86 4.18 -0.93 18.98
N ALA A 87 3.25 -1.13 18.04
CA ALA A 87 2.76 -2.46 17.73
C ALA A 87 3.88 -3.38 17.28
N ARG A 88 4.83 -2.89 16.46
CA ARG A 88 5.99 -3.70 16.04
C ARG A 88 6.83 -4.18 17.23
N LYS A 89 7.07 -3.34 18.24
CA LYS A 89 7.75 -3.75 19.48
C LYS A 89 6.99 -4.87 20.19
N PHE A 90 5.69 -4.68 20.42
CA PHE A 90 4.83 -5.71 21.00
C PHE A 90 4.92 -7.06 20.26
N PHE A 91 4.83 -7.05 18.92
CA PHE A 91 4.91 -8.27 18.14
C PHE A 91 6.32 -8.89 18.12
N ALA A 92 7.37 -8.07 18.13
CA ALA A 92 8.76 -8.52 18.23
C ALA A 92 8.97 -9.29 19.54
N ASP A 93 8.53 -8.71 20.66
CA ASP A 93 8.59 -9.35 21.98
C ASP A 93 7.74 -10.62 22.03
N TYR A 94 6.50 -10.57 21.52
CA TYR A 94 5.58 -11.72 21.51
C TYR A 94 6.11 -12.91 20.71
N PHE A 95 6.76 -12.67 19.57
CA PHE A 95 7.30 -13.72 18.71
C PHE A 95 8.78 -14.05 19.00
N ASN A 96 9.39 -13.44 20.03
CA ASN A 96 10.81 -13.56 20.34
C ASN A 96 11.70 -13.31 19.10
N SER A 97 11.50 -12.16 18.44
CA SER A 97 12.19 -11.77 17.22
C SER A 97 12.77 -10.38 17.33
N ASP A 98 14.05 -10.21 16.98
CA ASP A 98 14.72 -8.90 16.98
C ASP A 98 14.04 -7.89 16.04
N HIS A 99 13.47 -8.37 14.93
CA HIS A 99 12.89 -7.55 13.87
C HIS A 99 11.59 -8.12 13.34
N PHE A 100 10.47 -7.63 13.87
CA PHE A 100 9.14 -7.99 13.37
C PHE A 100 8.71 -7.16 12.15
N SER A 101 8.16 -7.83 11.12
CA SER A 101 7.54 -7.18 9.98
C SER A 101 6.11 -7.68 9.78
N PHE A 102 5.17 -6.73 9.68
CA PHE A 102 3.77 -7.03 9.41
C PHE A 102 3.62 -7.65 8.02
N LYS A 103 2.96 -8.81 7.98
CA LYS A 103 2.69 -9.50 6.73
C LYS A 103 1.44 -8.95 6.05
N LYS A 104 1.34 -9.13 4.73
CA LYS A 104 0.23 -8.61 3.92
C LYS A 104 -1.13 -9.10 4.43
N GLU A 105 -1.23 -10.38 4.78
CA GLU A 105 -2.46 -10.95 5.30
C GLU A 105 -2.94 -10.28 6.61
N MET A 106 -2.03 -9.87 7.49
CA MET A 106 -2.39 -9.14 8.71
C MET A 106 -3.03 -7.79 8.38
N ALA A 107 -2.48 -7.11 7.35
CA ALA A 107 -3.07 -5.89 6.84
C ALA A 107 -4.48 -6.14 6.30
N VAL A 108 -4.67 -7.15 5.45
CA VAL A 108 -5.99 -7.50 4.90
C VAL A 108 -7.01 -7.79 5.99
N ILE A 109 -6.65 -8.61 6.97
CA ILE A 109 -7.52 -8.97 8.10
C ILE A 109 -7.95 -7.73 8.87
N LYS A 110 -7.01 -6.84 9.26
CA LYS A 110 -7.36 -5.61 9.99
C LYS A 110 -8.27 -4.71 9.18
N ARG A 111 -8.03 -4.55 7.87
CA ARG A 111 -8.88 -3.71 7.01
C ARG A 111 -10.28 -4.29 6.90
N GLN A 112 -10.42 -5.60 6.71
CA GLN A 112 -11.74 -6.26 6.69
C GLN A 112 -12.50 -6.04 8.00
N ALA A 113 -11.81 -6.14 9.15
CA ALA A 113 -12.43 -5.86 10.44
C ALA A 113 -12.92 -4.40 10.53
N GLU A 114 -12.13 -3.44 10.06
CA GLU A 114 -12.52 -2.02 10.04
C GLU A 114 -13.67 -1.73 9.06
N THR A 115 -13.66 -2.32 7.85
CA THR A 115 -14.72 -2.15 6.84
C THR A 115 -16.05 -2.71 7.33
N ASN A 116 -16.02 -3.84 8.03
CA ASN A 116 -17.21 -4.49 8.58
C ASN A 116 -17.58 -3.95 9.97
N ASN A 117 -16.87 -2.94 10.47
CA ASN A 117 -17.00 -2.40 11.83
C ASN A 117 -17.01 -3.50 12.93
N ASN A 118 -16.18 -4.53 12.75
CA ASN A 118 -16.07 -5.65 13.68
C ASN A 118 -15.25 -5.24 14.92
N THR A 119 -15.94 -4.69 15.92
CA THR A 119 -15.37 -4.25 17.19
C THR A 119 -15.01 -5.40 18.14
N ASN A 120 -15.38 -6.64 17.81
CA ASN A 120 -15.09 -7.80 18.63
C ASN A 120 -13.71 -8.40 18.35
N MET A 121 -13.20 -8.24 17.13
CA MET A 121 -11.92 -8.82 16.71
C MET A 121 -10.74 -8.27 17.51
N THR A 122 -9.85 -9.16 17.95
CA THR A 122 -8.70 -8.84 18.80
C THR A 122 -7.34 -9.02 18.11
N VAL A 123 -6.27 -8.55 18.75
CA VAL A 123 -4.88 -8.84 18.35
C VAL A 123 -4.59 -10.34 18.36
N GLY A 124 -5.12 -11.09 19.31
CA GLY A 124 -5.02 -12.56 19.33
C GLY A 124 -5.68 -13.21 18.11
N ASP A 125 -6.87 -12.73 17.73
CA ASP A 125 -7.57 -13.21 16.53
C ASP A 125 -6.77 -12.89 15.26
N LEU A 126 -6.17 -11.70 15.18
CA LEU A 126 -5.29 -11.32 14.07
C LEU A 126 -4.13 -12.30 13.91
N ILE A 127 -3.44 -12.63 15.01
CA ILE A 127 -2.32 -13.59 15.02
C ILE A 127 -2.81 -14.95 14.53
N LYS A 128 -3.85 -15.49 15.17
CA LYS A 128 -4.41 -16.81 14.85
C LYS A 128 -4.84 -16.93 13.39
N GLN A 129 -5.56 -15.94 12.87
CA GLN A 129 -6.00 -15.93 11.48
C GLN A 129 -4.81 -15.78 10.51
N SER A 130 -3.82 -14.95 10.84
CA SER A 130 -2.63 -14.80 10.00
C SER A 130 -1.79 -16.07 9.90
N GLN A 131 -1.64 -16.81 11.02
CA GLN A 131 -0.95 -18.10 11.05
C GLN A 131 -1.72 -19.16 10.26
N LYS A 132 -3.05 -19.20 10.38
CA LYS A 132 -3.90 -20.09 9.58
C LYS A 132 -3.69 -19.86 8.08
N LEU A 133 -3.67 -18.59 7.64
CA LEU A 133 -3.42 -18.25 6.24
C LEU A 133 -1.99 -18.57 5.78
N GLN A 134 -1.00 -18.54 6.68
CA GLN A 134 0.35 -18.98 6.32
C GLN A 134 0.42 -20.48 6.06
N ASN A 135 -0.35 -21.26 6.80
CA ASN A 135 -0.40 -22.72 6.67
C ASN A 135 -1.26 -23.18 5.47
N ASP A 136 -2.18 -22.34 5.00
CA ASP A 136 -3.03 -22.60 3.82
C ASP A 136 -2.65 -21.64 2.67
N SER A 137 -1.65 -22.04 1.88
CA SER A 137 -1.11 -21.24 0.78
C SER A 137 -2.16 -20.92 -0.29
N THR A 138 -3.08 -21.85 -0.59
CA THR A 138 -4.16 -21.68 -1.56
C THR A 138 -5.12 -20.59 -1.10
N GLN A 139 -5.60 -20.68 0.15
CA GLN A 139 -6.49 -19.67 0.71
C GLN A 139 -5.81 -18.29 0.78
N ARG A 140 -4.54 -18.25 1.16
CA ARG A 140 -3.75 -17.01 1.22
C ARG A 140 -3.62 -16.35 -0.14
N VAL A 141 -3.23 -17.09 -1.18
CA VAL A 141 -3.10 -16.54 -2.54
C VAL A 141 -4.44 -15.99 -3.01
N HIS A 142 -5.52 -16.74 -2.81
CA HIS A 142 -6.86 -16.32 -3.21
C HIS A 142 -7.33 -15.04 -2.48
N ILE A 143 -7.08 -14.91 -1.17
CA ILE A 143 -7.42 -13.69 -0.41
C ILE A 143 -6.61 -12.50 -0.89
N LEU A 144 -5.28 -12.66 -1.05
CA LEU A 144 -4.41 -11.57 -1.48
C LEU A 144 -4.76 -11.10 -2.90
N ALA A 145 -5.07 -12.02 -3.82
CA ALA A 145 -5.45 -11.69 -5.19
C ALA A 145 -6.76 -10.88 -5.29
N LYS A 146 -7.66 -11.01 -4.30
CA LYS A 146 -8.91 -10.23 -4.24
C LYS A 146 -8.73 -8.83 -3.65
N THR A 147 -7.56 -8.51 -3.11
CA THR A 147 -7.34 -7.20 -2.48
C THR A 147 -6.96 -6.15 -3.51
N SER A 148 -7.70 -5.03 -3.52
CA SER A 148 -7.47 -3.93 -4.46
C SER A 148 -6.11 -3.26 -4.25
N GLU A 149 -5.48 -3.42 -3.08
CA GLU A 149 -4.15 -2.88 -2.83
C GLU A 149 -3.06 -3.48 -3.71
N GLU A 150 -3.14 -4.75 -4.13
CA GLU A 150 -2.11 -5.38 -4.97
C GLU A 150 -1.93 -4.63 -6.30
N ALA A 151 -3.00 -4.08 -6.88
CA ALA A 151 -2.94 -3.27 -8.09
C ALA A 151 -2.21 -1.93 -7.90
N THR A 152 -1.99 -1.48 -6.66
CA THR A 152 -1.41 -0.17 -6.35
C THR A 152 0.09 -0.19 -6.05
N TYR A 153 0.69 -1.39 -6.02
CA TYR A 153 2.10 -1.60 -5.70
C TYR A 153 3.04 -1.47 -6.91
N GLN A 154 2.66 -0.73 -7.95
CA GLN A 154 3.43 -0.68 -9.21
C GLN A 154 4.88 -0.21 -9.00
N TRP A 155 5.12 0.82 -8.20
CA TRP A 155 6.49 1.25 -7.82
C TRP A 155 7.25 0.15 -7.07
N ASN A 156 6.62 -0.48 -6.08
CA ASN A 156 7.27 -1.53 -5.28
C ASN A 156 7.64 -2.74 -6.16
N ASN A 157 6.75 -3.13 -7.07
CA ASN A 157 7.00 -4.20 -8.03
C ASN A 157 8.10 -3.79 -9.01
N PHE A 158 8.06 -2.56 -9.53
CA PHE A 158 9.12 -2.03 -10.40
C PHE A 158 10.50 -2.11 -9.75
N VAL A 159 10.64 -1.63 -8.51
CA VAL A 159 11.91 -1.68 -7.77
C VAL A 159 12.34 -3.11 -7.53
N LYS A 160 11.41 -3.99 -7.13
CA LYS A 160 11.69 -5.40 -6.89
C LYS A 160 12.21 -6.08 -8.16
N ASP A 161 11.52 -5.88 -9.28
CA ASP A 161 11.85 -6.47 -10.57
C ASP A 161 13.20 -5.94 -11.08
N PHE A 162 13.45 -4.64 -10.97
CA PHE A 162 14.76 -4.06 -11.28
C PHE A 162 15.85 -4.65 -10.39
N CYS A 163 15.68 -4.68 -9.07
CA CYS A 163 16.70 -5.19 -8.14
C CYS A 163 17.03 -6.69 -8.34
N HIS A 164 16.12 -7.47 -8.93
CA HIS A 164 16.37 -8.85 -9.32
C HIS A 164 16.99 -9.00 -10.72
N SER A 165 17.02 -7.93 -11.52
CA SER A 165 17.60 -7.95 -12.86
C SER A 165 19.13 -8.05 -12.78
N SER A 166 19.72 -8.66 -13.81
CA SER A 166 21.18 -8.79 -13.93
C SER A 166 21.86 -7.43 -14.07
N GLU A 167 21.21 -6.47 -14.75
CA GLU A 167 21.73 -5.11 -14.91
C GLU A 167 21.90 -4.38 -13.58
N SER A 168 21.02 -4.66 -12.61
CA SER A 168 21.08 -3.99 -11.30
C SER A 168 22.40 -4.23 -10.58
N TYR A 169 23.10 -5.34 -10.85
CA TYR A 169 24.39 -5.65 -10.24
C TYR A 169 25.51 -4.73 -10.70
N SER A 170 25.35 -4.03 -11.82
CA SER A 170 26.32 -3.07 -12.36
C SER A 170 26.24 -1.69 -11.72
N PHE A 171 25.36 -1.47 -10.74
CA PHE A 171 25.16 -0.17 -10.10
C PHE A 171 25.46 -0.22 -8.59
N ASN A 172 26.03 0.87 -8.08
CA ASN A 172 26.26 1.07 -6.64
C ASN A 172 24.97 1.50 -5.92
N ASP A 173 24.23 2.46 -6.50
CA ASP A 173 23.00 2.99 -5.92
C ASP A 173 21.75 2.51 -6.69
N LYS A 174 21.36 1.27 -6.44
CA LYS A 174 20.22 0.64 -7.13
C LYS A 174 18.92 1.42 -6.96
N LEU A 175 18.66 2.00 -5.78
CA LEU A 175 17.42 2.71 -5.53
C LEU A 175 17.34 4.04 -6.29
N LYS A 176 18.45 4.79 -6.38
CA LYS A 176 18.47 6.00 -7.22
C LYS A 176 18.27 5.66 -8.69
N VAL A 177 18.92 4.62 -9.19
CA VAL A 177 18.74 4.16 -10.58
C VAL A 177 17.29 3.76 -10.83
N ALA A 178 16.69 2.95 -9.95
CA ALA A 178 15.28 2.57 -10.05
C ALA A 178 14.35 3.81 -10.08
N ALA A 179 14.61 4.81 -9.25
CA ALA A 179 13.82 6.03 -9.19
C ALA A 179 13.91 6.86 -10.48
N LEU A 180 15.11 6.97 -11.07
CA LEU A 180 15.33 7.64 -12.35
C LEU A 180 14.59 6.93 -13.49
N LEU A 181 14.75 5.61 -13.61
CA LEU A 181 14.04 4.82 -14.63
C LEU A 181 12.52 4.89 -14.44
N TRP A 182 12.06 4.82 -13.19
CA TRP A 182 10.64 4.92 -12.87
C TRP A 182 10.06 6.28 -13.23
N LYS A 183 10.82 7.37 -13.11
CA LYS A 183 10.36 8.71 -13.54
C LYS A 183 9.91 8.69 -15.00
N HIS A 184 10.66 8.03 -15.88
CA HIS A 184 10.29 7.92 -17.31
C HIS A 184 9.06 7.03 -17.51
N VAL A 185 9.02 5.87 -16.86
CA VAL A 185 7.89 4.94 -16.94
C VAL A 185 6.59 5.56 -16.41
N LYS A 186 6.67 6.33 -15.32
CA LYS A 186 5.54 7.03 -14.69
C LYS A 186 4.84 7.97 -15.68
N HIS A 187 5.60 8.76 -16.44
CA HIS A 187 5.06 9.79 -17.35
C HIS A 187 4.75 9.26 -18.76
N SER A 188 5.20 8.05 -19.09
CA SER A 188 4.87 7.40 -20.35
C SER A 188 3.48 6.77 -20.35
N LYS A 189 2.97 6.38 -21.53
CA LYS A 189 1.80 5.49 -21.67
C LYS A 189 2.11 4.00 -21.55
N GLN A 190 3.39 3.65 -21.35
CA GLN A 190 3.81 2.25 -21.25
C GLN A 190 3.32 1.60 -19.94
N PRO A 191 3.24 0.25 -19.91
CA PRO A 191 2.97 -0.48 -18.68
C PRO A 191 3.90 -0.03 -17.56
N LYS A 192 3.35 0.17 -16.36
CA LYS A 192 4.07 0.64 -15.17
C LYS A 192 4.89 -0.49 -14.54
N ARG A 193 5.79 -1.09 -15.32
CA ARG A 193 6.62 -2.27 -14.98
C ARG A 193 8.06 -2.04 -15.45
N TYR A 194 8.99 -2.77 -14.83
CA TYR A 194 10.38 -2.74 -15.25
C TYR A 194 10.55 -3.48 -16.59
N SER A 195 11.47 -2.98 -17.42
CA SER A 195 11.97 -3.64 -18.63
C SER A 195 13.47 -3.40 -18.73
N HIS A 196 14.21 -4.41 -19.19
CA HIS A 196 15.65 -4.34 -19.42
C HIS A 196 16.04 -3.20 -20.37
N ASP A 197 15.18 -2.86 -21.33
CA ASP A 197 15.42 -1.80 -22.30
C ASP A 197 15.53 -0.41 -21.64
N LEU A 198 14.91 -0.21 -20.46
CA LEU A 198 15.00 1.05 -19.73
C LEU A 198 16.46 1.40 -19.37
N VAL A 199 17.25 0.40 -19.02
CA VAL A 199 18.68 0.59 -18.67
C VAL A 199 19.50 1.00 -19.90
N LYS A 200 19.13 0.50 -21.09
CA LYS A 200 19.79 0.84 -22.35
C LYS A 200 19.39 2.24 -22.82
N ILE A 201 18.09 2.49 -22.87
CA ILE A 201 17.50 3.76 -23.32
C ILE A 201 17.97 4.94 -22.47
N PHE A 202 17.98 4.79 -21.15
CA PHE A 202 18.35 5.86 -20.21
C PHE A 202 19.76 5.68 -19.65
N SER A 203 20.67 5.06 -20.42
CA SER A 203 22.02 4.70 -19.99
C SER A 203 22.87 5.90 -19.58
N GLU A 204 22.74 7.03 -20.27
CA GLU A 204 23.45 8.27 -19.96
C GLU A 204 23.04 8.84 -18.59
N GLU A 205 21.73 8.91 -18.31
CA GLU A 205 21.19 9.46 -17.05
C GLU A 205 21.60 8.65 -15.80
N ILE A 206 21.84 7.35 -15.98
CA ILE A 206 22.20 6.43 -14.90
C ILE A 206 23.70 6.10 -14.86
N SER A 207 24.49 6.65 -15.78
CA SER A 207 25.91 6.33 -15.97
C SER A 207 26.74 6.58 -14.71
N GLN A 208 26.50 7.70 -14.02
CA GLN A 208 27.21 8.09 -12.79
C GLN A 208 27.05 7.10 -11.62
N PHE A 209 26.06 6.20 -11.67
CA PHE A 209 25.83 5.19 -10.62
C PHE A 209 26.45 3.84 -10.96
N ARG A 210 27.06 3.69 -12.14
CA ARG A 210 27.74 2.45 -12.54
C ARG A 210 28.95 2.20 -11.66
N LYS A 211 29.26 0.92 -11.51
CA LYS A 211 30.50 0.42 -10.89
C LYS A 211 31.69 0.60 -11.82
#